data_AF-A0A7S0HYZ2-F1
#
_entry.id   AF-A0A7S0HYZ2-F1
#
_cell.length_a   1.000
_cell.length_b   1.000
_cell.length_c   1.000
_cell.angle_alpha   90.00
_cell.angle_beta   90.00
_cell.angle_gamma   90.00
#
_symmetry.space_group_name_H-M   'P 1'
#
loop_
_entity.id
_entity.type
_entity.pdbx_description
1 polymer ?
#
loop_
_entity_poly.entity_id
_entity_poly.type
_entity_poly.pdbx_seq_one_letter_code
_entity_poly.pdbx_strand_id
1 'polypeptide(L)'
;GVFTRRYTQGAVWESTVKQEAAAEATWLEVAQEVFDYFEERTPESRVSRRECTIRWSYAAADHALGARHAALLVEHLEKVLVSAPVEMVWESTFVEVRPYGTSMSLGLLQLLDADCAARAEEGGRESTEEGSGGATKGGGTPKG
;
A
#
# COMPACT_ATOMS: atom_id res chain seq x y z
N GLY A 1 -35.33 26.10 -2.59
CA GLY A 1 -34.09 26.63 -1.98
C GLY A 1 -32.93 25.81 -2.49
N VAL A 2 -31.84 26.46 -2.88
CA VAL A 2 -30.61 25.78 -3.35
C VAL A 2 -29.82 25.33 -2.13
N PHE A 3 -29.60 24.02 -1.98
CA PHE A 3 -28.73 23.47 -0.95
C PHE A 3 -27.30 23.39 -1.51
N THR A 4 -26.44 24.33 -1.13
CA THR A 4 -24.99 24.21 -1.38
C THR A 4 -24.37 23.33 -0.30
N ARG A 5 -24.10 22.06 -0.63
CA ARG A 5 -23.34 21.16 0.24
C ARG A 5 -21.88 21.64 0.29
N ARG A 6 -21.46 22.21 1.41
CA ARG A 6 -20.04 22.46 1.71
C ARG A 6 -19.35 21.12 1.89
N TYR A 7 -18.35 20.83 1.06
CA TYR A 7 -17.39 19.76 1.33
C TYR A 7 -16.49 20.20 2.49
N THR A 8 -16.61 19.56 3.66
CA THR A 8 -15.61 19.68 4.71
C THR A 8 -14.42 18.78 4.36
N GLN A 9 -13.45 19.41 3.72
CA GLN A 9 -12.01 19.32 3.94
C GLN A 9 -11.48 18.05 4.65
N GLY A 10 -10.81 17.22 3.84
CA GLY A 10 -9.52 16.60 4.16
C GLY A 10 -9.47 15.66 5.36
N ALA A 11 -9.84 14.39 5.16
CA ALA A 11 -9.61 13.35 6.15
C ALA A 11 -8.93 12.13 5.50
N VAL A 12 -7.69 11.91 5.94
CA VAL A 12 -6.97 10.61 6.04
C VAL A 12 -6.54 9.93 4.74
N TRP A 13 -5.69 10.57 3.94
CA TRP A 13 -4.83 9.84 2.99
C TRP A 13 -3.34 10.19 3.13
N GLU A 14 -2.97 11.21 3.90
CA GLU A 14 -1.56 11.61 4.12
C GLU A 14 -0.86 10.84 5.25
N SER A 15 -1.60 10.12 6.09
CA SER A 15 -1.04 9.43 7.27
C SER A 15 -0.49 8.03 6.95
N THR A 16 -1.13 7.29 6.04
CA THR A 16 -0.64 5.97 5.60
C THR A 16 0.62 6.13 4.75
N VAL A 17 0.62 7.11 3.83
CA VAL A 17 1.78 7.40 2.95
C VAL A 17 3.03 7.76 3.74
N LYS A 18 2.92 8.44 4.89
CA LYS A 18 4.10 8.74 5.74
C LYS A 18 4.63 7.54 6.50
N GLN A 19 3.76 6.62 6.94
CA GLN A 19 4.20 5.38 7.58
C GLN A 19 4.80 4.40 6.57
N GLU A 20 4.18 4.26 5.39
CA GLU A 20 4.73 3.48 4.28
C GLU A 20 6.05 4.08 3.79
N ALA A 21 6.15 5.40 3.58
CA ALA A 21 7.40 6.04 3.15
C ALA A 21 8.55 5.89 4.18
N ALA A 22 8.25 5.89 5.48
CA ALA A 22 9.26 5.68 6.53
C ALA A 22 9.70 4.21 6.61
N ALA A 23 8.76 3.27 6.43
CA ALA A 23 9.09 1.85 6.29
C ALA A 23 9.87 1.59 5.00
N GLU A 24 9.50 2.24 3.89
CA GLU A 24 10.15 2.19 2.59
C GLU A 24 11.61 2.64 2.64
N ALA A 25 11.87 3.78 3.29
CA ALA A 25 13.21 4.28 3.46
C ALA A 25 14.11 3.27 4.20
N THR A 26 13.56 2.53 5.17
CA THR A 26 14.35 1.62 6.01
C THR A 26 14.74 0.33 5.28
N TRP A 27 13.80 -0.33 4.59
CA TRP A 27 14.11 -1.60 3.92
C TRP A 27 14.89 -1.39 2.61
N LEU A 28 14.68 -0.28 1.90
CA LEU A 28 15.42 0.03 0.68
C LEU A 28 16.91 0.23 0.94
N GLU A 29 17.27 0.91 2.03
CA GLU A 29 18.68 1.09 2.40
C GLU A 29 19.35 -0.23 2.74
N VAL A 30 18.67 -1.06 3.52
CA VAL A 30 19.19 -2.39 3.87
C VAL A 30 19.33 -3.28 2.62
N ALA A 31 18.34 -3.28 1.73
CA ALA A 31 18.42 -4.01 0.47
C ALA A 31 19.52 -3.48 -0.45
N GLN A 32 19.73 -2.15 -0.48
CA GLN A 32 20.80 -1.52 -1.26
C GLN A 32 22.18 -2.01 -0.84
N GLU A 33 22.47 -2.06 0.47
CA GLU A 33 23.76 -2.56 0.96
C GLU A 33 24.04 -4.00 0.52
N VAL A 34 23.01 -4.86 0.57
CA VAL A 34 23.11 -6.24 0.11
C VAL A 34 23.36 -6.29 -1.40
N PHE A 35 22.62 -5.51 -2.19
CA PHE A 35 22.72 -5.52 -3.64
C PHE A 35 24.10 -5.02 -4.10
N ASP A 36 24.61 -3.96 -3.48
CA ASP A 36 25.94 -3.41 -3.77
C ASP A 36 27.05 -4.43 -3.47
N TYR A 37 26.91 -5.20 -2.39
CA TYR A 37 27.83 -6.30 -2.07
C TYR A 37 27.91 -7.34 -3.20
N PHE A 38 26.79 -7.71 -3.82
CA PHE A 38 26.77 -8.67 -4.93
C PHE A 38 27.20 -8.04 -6.27
N GLU A 39 26.95 -6.75 -6.47
CA GLU A 39 27.39 -6.00 -7.65
C GLU A 39 28.92 -5.95 -7.75
N GLU A 40 29.59 -5.62 -6.65
CA GLU A 40 31.07 -5.59 -6.59
C GLU A 40 31.73 -6.95 -6.91
N ARG A 41 31.01 -8.05 -6.63
CA ARG A 41 31.51 -9.42 -6.79
C ARG A 41 31.12 -10.07 -8.11
N THR A 42 30.23 -9.42 -8.86
CA THR A 42 29.70 -9.96 -10.11
C THR A 42 29.96 -8.95 -11.23
N PRO A 43 31.03 -9.13 -12.02
CA PRO A 43 31.33 -8.22 -13.12
C PRO A 43 30.15 -8.18 -14.10
N GLU A 44 29.88 -7.00 -14.64
CA GLU A 44 28.77 -6.74 -15.58
C GLU A 44 27.36 -6.89 -15.00
N SER A 45 27.23 -7.16 -13.70
CA SER A 45 25.96 -7.00 -13.00
C SER A 45 25.68 -5.52 -12.71
N ARG A 46 24.40 -5.17 -12.53
CA ARG A 46 23.99 -3.80 -12.29
C ARG A 46 22.86 -3.68 -11.28
N VAL A 47 22.99 -2.76 -10.34
CA VAL A 47 21.92 -2.38 -9.42
C VAL A 47 21.12 -1.20 -9.99
N SER A 48 19.79 -1.28 -9.89
CA SER A 48 18.86 -0.22 -10.28
C SER A 48 17.88 0.02 -9.14
N ARG A 49 18.07 1.14 -8.45
CA ARG A 49 17.16 1.65 -7.42
C ARG A 49 16.15 2.63 -8.03
N ARG A 50 14.89 2.48 -7.64
CA ARG A 50 13.78 3.42 -7.88
C ARG A 50 13.22 3.90 -6.55
N GLU A 51 12.14 4.68 -6.60
CA GLU A 51 11.49 5.27 -5.43
C GLU A 51 11.07 4.22 -4.39
N CYS A 52 10.43 3.13 -4.83
CA CYS A 52 9.92 2.07 -3.95
C CYS A 52 10.38 0.67 -4.40
N THR A 53 11.45 0.54 -5.18
CA THR A 53 11.85 -0.75 -5.75
C THR A 53 13.35 -0.78 -5.98
N ILE A 54 13.96 -1.95 -5.79
CA ILE A 54 15.37 -2.17 -6.10
C ILE A 54 15.53 -3.47 -6.88
N ARG A 55 16.35 -3.42 -7.94
CA ARG A 55 16.60 -4.55 -8.83
C ARG A 55 18.10 -4.75 -9.04
N TRP A 56 18.54 -6.00 -8.99
CA TRP A 56 19.87 -6.43 -9.39
C TRP A 56 19.74 -7.26 -10.65
N SER A 57 20.35 -6.79 -11.73
CA SER A 57 20.35 -7.44 -13.03
C SER A 57 21.72 -8.05 -13.29
N TYR A 58 21.72 -9.33 -13.66
CA TYR A 58 22.92 -10.07 -14.07
C TYR A 58 22.81 -10.51 -15.54
N ALA A 59 21.94 -9.87 -16.32
CA ALA A 59 21.70 -10.20 -17.73
C ALA A 59 22.93 -10.06 -18.63
N ALA A 60 23.88 -9.18 -18.27
CA ALA A 60 25.14 -8.99 -18.99
C ALA A 60 26.31 -9.75 -18.36
N ALA A 61 26.10 -10.41 -17.21
CA ALA A 61 27.12 -11.19 -16.52
C ALA A 61 27.11 -12.66 -16.98
N ASP A 62 28.11 -13.44 -16.52
CA ASP A 62 28.10 -14.89 -16.70
C ASP A 62 26.84 -15.50 -16.05
N HIS A 63 26.04 -16.19 -16.86
CA HIS A 63 24.74 -16.70 -16.43
C HIS A 63 24.84 -17.75 -15.31
N ALA A 64 25.89 -18.58 -15.30
CA ALA A 64 26.06 -19.63 -14.29
C ALA A 64 26.49 -19.03 -12.94
N LEU A 65 27.42 -18.07 -12.97
CA LEU A 65 27.83 -17.30 -11.79
C LEU A 65 26.67 -16.44 -11.26
N GLY A 66 25.98 -15.73 -12.16
CA GLY A 66 24.84 -14.88 -11.86
C GLY A 66 23.70 -15.65 -11.20
N ALA A 67 23.31 -16.81 -11.74
CA ALA A 67 22.28 -17.65 -11.15
C ALA A 67 22.66 -18.16 -9.74
N ARG A 68 23.94 -18.52 -9.53
CA ARG A 68 24.43 -18.93 -8.20
C ARG A 68 24.40 -17.76 -7.21
N HIS A 69 24.83 -16.58 -7.64
CA HIS A 69 24.80 -15.38 -6.81
C HIS A 69 23.37 -14.91 -6.54
N ALA A 70 22.45 -15.07 -7.49
CA ALA A 70 21.03 -14.78 -7.31
C ALA A 70 20.41 -15.64 -6.20
N ALA A 71 20.70 -16.94 -6.18
CA ALA A 71 20.23 -17.83 -5.12
C ALA A 71 20.73 -17.40 -3.73
N LEU A 72 22.02 -17.02 -3.63
CA LEU A 72 22.61 -16.53 -2.38
C LEU A 72 22.04 -15.17 -1.97
N LEU A 73 21.80 -14.29 -2.94
CA LEU A 73 21.20 -12.98 -2.73
C LEU A 73 19.79 -13.15 -2.16
N VAL A 74 18.95 -13.99 -2.77
CA VAL A 74 17.58 -14.25 -2.28
C VAL A 74 17.60 -14.83 -0.87
N GLU A 75 18.45 -15.84 -0.59
CA GLU A 75 18.57 -16.41 0.76
C GLU A 75 18.98 -15.35 1.81
N HIS A 76 19.86 -14.43 1.43
CA HIS A 76 20.28 -13.35 2.32
C HIS A 76 19.14 -12.34 2.56
N LEU A 77 18.43 -11.94 1.50
CA LEU A 77 17.30 -11.01 1.60
C LEU A 77 16.14 -11.59 2.41
N GLU A 78 15.85 -12.88 2.32
CA GLU A 78 14.84 -13.55 3.14
C GLU A 78 15.13 -13.45 4.64
N LYS A 79 16.41 -13.48 5.03
CA LYS A 79 16.81 -13.34 6.44
C LYS A 79 16.73 -11.90 6.91
N VAL A 80 17.11 -10.96 6.05
CA VAL A 80 17.26 -9.54 6.41
C VAL A 80 15.93 -8.78 6.31
N LEU A 81 15.08 -9.13 5.34
CA LEU A 81 13.82 -8.44 5.06
C LEU A 81 12.59 -9.18 5.62
N VAL A 82 12.79 -10.15 6.51
CA VAL A 82 11.71 -10.96 7.12
C VAL A 82 10.62 -10.11 7.82
N SER A 83 10.99 -8.94 8.35
CA SER A 83 10.08 -8.03 9.04
C SER A 83 9.52 -6.91 8.15
N ALA A 84 9.92 -6.85 6.88
CA ALA A 84 9.53 -5.78 5.97
C ALA A 84 8.33 -6.20 5.10
N PRO A 85 7.43 -5.27 4.73
CA PRO A 85 6.28 -5.55 3.88
C PRO A 85 6.66 -5.62 2.39
N VAL A 86 7.60 -6.50 2.03
CA VAL A 86 8.15 -6.62 0.68
C VAL A 86 7.95 -8.01 0.09
N GLU A 87 7.76 -8.06 -1.22
CA GLU A 87 7.84 -9.26 -2.03
C GLU A 87 9.16 -9.29 -2.83
N MET A 88 9.70 -10.50 -3.00
CA MET A 88 10.89 -10.77 -3.79
C MET A 88 10.49 -11.47 -5.08
N VAL A 89 10.88 -10.88 -6.21
CA VAL A 89 10.66 -11.44 -7.54
C VAL A 89 12.00 -11.93 -8.07
N TRP A 90 12.12 -13.23 -8.27
CA TRP A 90 13.31 -13.85 -8.84
C TRP A 90 13.00 -14.36 -10.25
N GLU A 91 13.68 -13.76 -11.22
CA GLU A 91 13.63 -14.15 -12.63
C GLU A 91 14.98 -14.69 -13.10
N SER A 92 15.02 -15.27 -14.30
CA SER A 92 16.20 -15.94 -14.85
C SER A 92 17.43 -15.04 -15.04
N THR A 93 17.26 -13.72 -15.05
CA THR A 93 18.35 -12.75 -15.30
C THR A 93 18.38 -11.58 -14.32
N PHE A 94 17.46 -11.54 -13.35
CA PHE A 94 17.42 -10.49 -12.34
C PHE A 94 16.72 -10.93 -11.04
N VAL A 95 16.99 -10.20 -9.97
CA VAL A 95 16.27 -10.26 -8.70
C VAL A 95 15.74 -8.87 -8.39
N GLU A 96 14.47 -8.76 -8.04
CA GLU A 96 13.80 -7.51 -7.70
C GLU A 96 13.12 -7.62 -6.34
N VAL A 97 13.23 -6.56 -5.53
CA VAL A 97 12.52 -6.40 -4.26
C VAL A 97 11.58 -5.21 -4.40
N ARG A 98 10.31 -5.41 -4.07
CA ARG A 98 9.27 -4.38 -4.14
C ARG A 98 8.26 -4.53 -2.99
N PRO A 99 7.56 -3.46 -2.57
CA PRO A 99 6.48 -3.55 -1.60
C PRO A 99 5.36 -4.46 -2.08
N TYR A 100 4.67 -5.11 -1.15
CA TYR A 100 3.47 -5.88 -1.48
C TYR A 100 2.44 -5.01 -2.23
N GLY A 101 1.92 -5.55 -3.33
CA GLY A 101 0.83 -4.91 -4.07
C GLY A 101 1.25 -3.88 -5.12
N THR A 102 2.55 -3.76 -5.37
CA THR A 102 3.08 -3.04 -6.54
C THR A 102 2.94 -3.82 -7.84
N SER A 103 2.47 -5.07 -7.79
CA SER A 103 2.09 -5.81 -9.00
C SER A 103 0.92 -5.10 -9.69
N MET A 104 1.03 -4.90 -11.01
CA MET A 104 0.06 -4.15 -11.82
C MET A 104 -1.38 -4.68 -11.66
N SER A 105 -1.56 -5.98 -11.42
CA SER A 105 -2.86 -6.59 -11.16
C SER A 105 -3.39 -6.30 -9.75
N LEU A 106 -2.54 -6.30 -8.72
CA LEU A 106 -2.99 -6.06 -7.34
C LEU A 106 -3.23 -4.57 -7.07
N GLY A 107 -2.41 -3.68 -7.63
CA GLY A 107 -2.67 -2.24 -7.58
C GLY A 107 -4.00 -1.85 -8.25
N LEU A 108 -4.35 -2.51 -9.36
CA LEU A 108 -5.66 -2.32 -9.99
C LEU A 108 -6.80 -2.86 -9.12
N LEU A 109 -6.65 -4.03 -8.51
CA LEU A 109 -7.67 -4.59 -7.62
C LEU A 109 -7.91 -3.72 -6.38
N GLN A 110 -6.86 -3.16 -5.76
CA GLN A 110 -7.00 -2.25 -4.63
C GLN A 110 -7.75 -0.96 -5.01
N LEU A 111 -7.49 -0.41 -6.20
CA LEU A 111 -8.23 0.74 -6.71
C LEU A 111 -9.71 0.42 -6.89
N LEU A 112 -10.05 -0.76 -7.41
CA LEU A 112 -11.43 -1.20 -7.62
C LEU A 112 -12.16 -1.50 -6.31
N ASP A 113 -11.48 -2.06 -5.30
CA ASP A 113 -12.07 -2.36 -3.99
C ASP A 113 -12.46 -1.07 -3.23
N ALA A 114 -11.62 -0.03 -3.33
CA ALA A 114 -11.92 1.30 -2.79
C ALA A 114 -13.21 1.90 -3.38
N ASP A 115 -13.50 1.65 -4.66
CA ASP A 115 -14.74 2.07 -5.33
C ASP A 115 -15.98 1.25 -4.90
N CYS A 116 -15.81 -0.03 -4.54
CA CYS A 116 -16.89 -0.88 -4.05
C CYS A 116 -17.30 -0.54 -2.61
N ALA A 117 -16.34 -0.25 -1.72
CA ALA A 117 -16.62 0.18 -0.36
C ALA A 117 -17.39 1.51 -0.32
N ALA A 118 -17.13 2.42 -1.26
CA ALA A 118 -17.83 3.69 -1.37
C ALA A 118 -19.32 3.55 -1.78
N ARG A 119 -19.71 2.44 -2.40
CA ARG A 119 -21.09 2.19 -2.87
C ARG A 119 -21.95 1.37 -1.92
N ALA A 120 -21.36 0.68 -0.95
CA ALA A 120 -22.11 -0.13 0.01
C ALA A 120 -22.82 0.73 1.08
N GLU A 121 -22.33 1.94 1.36
CA GLU A 121 -22.89 2.83 2.38
C GLU A 121 -24.05 3.73 1.89
N GLU A 122 -24.45 3.65 0.61
CA GLU A 122 -25.54 4.47 0.04
C GLU A 122 -26.90 3.73 -0.03
N GLY A 123 -26.94 2.43 0.28
CA GLY A 123 -28.14 1.57 0.12
C GLY A 123 -29.07 1.46 1.33
N GLY A 124 -28.88 2.26 2.38
CA GLY A 124 -29.56 2.08 3.68
C GLY A 124 -30.50 3.22 4.10
N ARG A 125 -31.44 3.65 3.25
CA ARG A 125 -32.60 4.46 3.70
C ARG A 125 -33.81 4.22 2.79
N GLU A 126 -34.74 3.39 3.27
CA GLU A 126 -36.14 3.54 2.88
C GLU A 126 -37.00 3.64 4.14
N SER A 127 -37.69 4.77 4.22
CA SER A 127 -38.55 5.23 5.31
C SER A 127 -39.94 4.59 5.23
N THR A 128 -40.63 4.46 6.35
CA THR A 128 -42.09 4.51 6.34
C THR A 128 -42.55 5.45 7.46
N GLU A 129 -43.01 6.62 7.03
CA GLU A 129 -43.74 7.60 7.83
C GLU A 129 -45.26 7.34 7.77
N GLU A 130 -45.98 8.07 8.62
CA GLU A 130 -47.44 8.34 8.71
C GLU A 130 -48.17 7.58 9.82
N GLY A 131 -48.95 8.19 10.72
CA GLY A 131 -49.37 9.58 10.97
C GLY A 131 -50.29 9.56 12.22
N SER A 132 -50.38 10.60 13.05
CA SER A 132 -51.39 11.69 12.98
C SER A 132 -52.18 11.81 14.31
N GLY A 133 -52.45 13.06 14.73
CA GLY A 133 -53.44 13.47 15.77
C GLY A 133 -52.84 13.69 17.16
N GLY A 134 -53.04 14.79 17.89
CA GLY A 134 -53.92 15.96 17.79
C GLY A 134 -53.78 16.78 19.09
N ALA A 135 -54.09 18.07 19.04
CA ALA A 135 -53.91 19.10 20.08
C ALA A 135 -54.69 18.84 21.41
N THR A 136 -54.36 19.37 22.59
CA THR A 136 -54.59 20.77 23.02
C THR A 136 -54.20 21.02 24.52
N LYS A 137 -53.57 22.18 24.78
CA LYS A 137 -53.77 23.23 25.83
C LYS A 137 -53.86 22.93 27.36
N GLY A 138 -53.12 23.76 28.14
CA GLY A 138 -53.36 24.17 29.55
C GLY A 138 -52.35 23.59 30.54
N GLY A 139 -51.64 24.28 31.44
CA GLY A 139 -51.81 25.57 32.12
C GLY A 139 -51.88 25.35 33.65
N GLY A 140 -50.87 25.78 34.43
CA GLY A 140 -51.02 26.06 35.89
C GLY A 140 -50.13 25.32 36.91
N THR A 141 -49.11 26.05 37.41
CA THR A 141 -48.58 26.20 38.79
C THR A 141 -48.22 25.01 39.71
N PRO A 142 -47.06 25.03 40.40
CA PRO A 142 -46.76 24.15 41.54
C PRO A 142 -46.96 24.86 42.89
N LYS A 143 -47.48 24.17 43.92
CA LYS A 143 -47.12 24.33 45.35
C LYS A 143 -47.60 23.12 46.16
N GLY A 144 -46.66 22.54 46.90
CA GLY A 144 -46.85 21.63 48.03
C GLY A 144 -45.67 21.85 48.96
#